data_AF-A0A358DQW7-F1
#
_entry.id   AF-A0A358DQW7-F1
#
_cell.length_a   1.000
_cell.length_b   1.000
_cell.length_c   1.000
_cell.angle_alpha   90.00
_cell.angle_beta   90.00
_cell.angle_gamma   90.00
#
_symmetry.space_group_name_H-M   'P 1'
#
loop_
_entity.id
_entity.type
_entity.pdbx_description
1 polymer ?
#
loop_
_entity_poly.entity_id
_entity_poly.type
_entity_poly.pdbx_seq_one_letter_code
_entity_poly.pdbx_strand_id
1 'polypeptide(L)'
;MAICGGLGSLILTAAASAGYAGLTAETISVSGTNILGQSWDLDVVRLYVDLENAGDRLDSVFGSADNQLVIGTSGSFYQNAAGGDSSLQINSALFGVYNSVEYDTFVTIGNLNSTDDALLVQAVDFSNFDYEVSTSNGTWTVTPDDAQGEAAGGRVLIGQFSFAAGTGGVDSMYGNVNLQGKNADGSTWQVVDQWLPAPGALALLGLAGIAGRRRRRN
;
A
#
# COMPACT_ATOMS: atom_id res chain seq x y z
N MET A 1 6.37 -20.31 12.12
CA MET A 1 7.21 -19.11 12.37
C MET A 1 7.55 -18.52 11.02
N ALA A 2 7.32 -17.22 10.84
CA ALA A 2 7.71 -16.52 9.60
C ALA A 2 9.17 -16.01 9.71
N ILE A 3 9.86 -15.93 8.58
CA ILE A 3 11.24 -15.47 8.42
C ILE A 3 11.24 -14.37 7.37
N CYS A 4 11.76 -13.19 7.72
CA CYS A 4 11.91 -12.07 6.79
C CYS A 4 13.26 -12.13 6.08
N GLY A 5 13.24 -12.05 4.76
CA GLY A 5 14.37 -12.15 3.84
C GLY A 5 14.59 -10.86 3.04
N GLY A 6 14.73 -9.72 3.72
CA GLY A 6 15.10 -8.45 3.09
C GLY A 6 14.01 -7.38 3.17
N LEU A 7 14.44 -6.15 3.45
CA LEU A 7 13.60 -4.95 3.50
C LEU A 7 14.19 -3.92 2.53
N GLY A 8 13.37 -3.45 1.60
CA GLY A 8 13.70 -2.35 0.70
C GLY A 8 12.66 -1.25 0.79
N SER A 9 13.06 0.01 0.59
CA SER A 9 12.12 1.13 0.48
C SER A 9 12.34 1.86 -0.83
N LEU A 10 11.25 2.19 -1.52
CA LEU A 10 11.24 2.93 -2.77
C LEU A 10 10.34 4.17 -2.63
N ILE A 11 10.92 5.33 -2.88
CA ILE A 11 10.18 6.60 -2.92
C ILE A 11 9.51 6.71 -4.30
N LEU A 12 8.19 6.92 -4.30
CA LEU A 12 7.35 6.99 -5.49
C LEU A 12 6.88 8.43 -5.78
N THR A 13 7.55 9.46 -5.26
CA THR A 13 7.08 10.87 -5.16
C THR A 13 6.29 11.42 -6.35
N ALA A 14 5.09 11.91 -6.05
CA ALA A 14 4.25 12.75 -6.90
C ALA A 14 4.24 14.22 -6.38
N ALA A 15 3.32 15.07 -6.84
CA ALA A 15 3.31 16.50 -6.50
C ALA A 15 2.98 16.73 -5.01
N ALA A 16 3.92 17.30 -4.25
CA ALA A 16 3.73 17.65 -2.84
C ALA A 16 2.71 18.79 -2.67
N SER A 17 2.00 18.79 -1.53
CA SER A 17 1.09 19.85 -1.12
C SER A 17 1.14 19.99 0.41
N ALA A 18 0.74 21.13 0.96
CA ALA A 18 0.70 21.31 2.43
C ALA A 18 -0.04 20.14 3.11
N GLY A 19 0.66 19.41 3.98
CA GLY A 19 0.14 18.21 4.68
C GLY A 19 0.44 16.86 4.04
N TYR A 20 0.92 16.84 2.79
CA TYR A 20 1.25 15.63 2.03
C TYR A 20 2.64 15.75 1.38
N ALA A 21 3.54 14.86 1.78
CA ALA A 21 4.93 14.84 1.33
C ALA A 21 5.18 13.87 0.15
N GLY A 22 4.37 12.82 0.00
CA GLY A 22 4.54 11.85 -1.10
C GLY A 22 3.98 10.46 -0.82
N LEU A 23 4.36 9.52 -1.67
CA LEU A 23 4.11 8.08 -1.51
C LEU A 23 5.44 7.33 -1.38
N THR A 24 5.48 6.39 -0.45
CA THR A 24 6.60 5.48 -0.25
C THR A 24 6.10 4.04 -0.23
N ALA A 25 6.82 3.14 -0.90
CA ALA A 25 6.61 1.71 -0.78
C ALA A 25 7.72 1.06 0.06
N GLU A 26 7.35 0.12 0.91
CA GLU A 26 8.29 -0.79 1.57
C GLU A 26 8.04 -2.22 1.09
N THR A 27 9.08 -2.87 0.59
CA THR A 27 9.05 -4.25 0.12
C THR A 27 9.69 -5.16 1.15
N ILE A 28 9.01 -6.26 1.47
CA ILE A 28 9.40 -7.25 2.46
C ILE A 28 9.26 -8.64 1.84
N SER A 29 10.36 -9.38 1.67
CA SER A 29 10.25 -10.81 1.36
C SER A 29 10.07 -11.58 2.67
N VAL A 30 9.09 -12.46 2.74
CA VAL A 30 8.75 -13.20 3.94
C VAL A 30 8.30 -14.61 3.59
N SER A 31 8.83 -15.59 4.30
CA SER A 31 8.48 -17.00 4.14
C SER A 31 8.08 -17.60 5.48
N GLY A 32 7.36 -18.71 5.47
CA GLY A 32 7.01 -19.40 6.70
C GLY A 32 6.41 -20.77 6.46
N THR A 33 6.25 -21.51 7.56
CA THR A 33 5.50 -22.76 7.60
C THR A 33 4.44 -22.65 8.69
N ASN A 34 3.20 -22.98 8.34
CA ASN A 34 2.05 -22.94 9.24
C ASN A 34 2.01 -24.20 10.15
N ILE A 35 1.06 -24.24 11.10
CA ILE A 35 0.98 -25.36 12.06
C ILE A 35 0.58 -26.69 11.40
N LEU A 36 0.02 -26.64 10.19
CA LEU A 36 -0.35 -27.80 9.38
C LEU A 36 0.82 -28.30 8.50
N GLY A 37 2.00 -27.67 8.59
CA GLY A 37 3.19 -28.03 7.81
C GLY A 37 3.20 -27.48 6.38
N GLN A 38 2.30 -26.55 6.03
CA GLN A 38 2.27 -25.92 4.71
C GLN A 38 3.23 -24.74 4.69
N SER A 39 4.19 -24.78 3.77
CA SER A 39 5.14 -23.69 3.55
C SER A 39 4.64 -22.70 2.51
N TRP A 40 5.02 -21.44 2.68
CA TRP A 40 4.69 -20.33 1.80
C TRP A 40 5.86 -19.33 1.74
N ASP A 41 5.90 -18.56 0.66
CA ASP A 41 6.91 -17.53 0.41
C ASP A 41 6.25 -16.39 -0.36
N LEU A 42 6.38 -15.16 0.15
CA LEU A 42 5.66 -13.98 -0.31
C LEU A 42 6.59 -12.77 -0.40
N ASP A 43 6.42 -11.98 -1.46
CA ASP A 43 6.96 -10.63 -1.55
C ASP A 43 5.84 -9.63 -1.26
N VAL A 44 5.98 -8.87 -0.17
CA VAL A 44 4.94 -7.98 0.37
C VAL A 44 5.33 -6.53 0.10
N VAL A 45 4.43 -5.77 -0.52
CA VAL A 45 4.58 -4.33 -0.74
C VAL A 45 3.61 -3.58 0.15
N ARG A 46 4.12 -2.78 1.08
CA ARG A 46 3.32 -1.86 1.90
C ARG A 46 3.40 -0.47 1.30
N LEU A 47 2.24 0.08 0.94
CA LEU A 47 2.15 1.42 0.37
C LEU A 47 1.76 2.42 1.46
N TYR A 48 2.55 3.48 1.60
CA TYR A 48 2.37 4.52 2.60
C TYR A 48 2.17 5.89 1.96
N VAL A 49 1.40 6.71 2.67
CA VAL A 49 1.32 8.15 2.47
C VAL A 49 2.27 8.82 3.45
N ASP A 50 3.20 9.60 2.93
CA ASP A 50 4.14 10.40 3.71
C ASP A 50 3.49 11.76 4.00
N LEU A 51 3.48 12.18 5.26
CA LEU A 51 2.93 13.46 5.69
C LEU A 51 4.04 14.44 6.07
N GLU A 52 3.79 15.73 5.89
CA GLU A 52 4.83 16.76 6.03
C GLU A 52 5.18 17.05 7.50
N ASN A 53 4.19 17.11 8.39
CA ASN A 53 4.36 17.56 9.77
C ASN A 53 3.84 16.55 10.78
N ALA A 54 4.36 16.66 12.01
CA ALA A 54 3.83 15.90 13.13
C ALA A 54 2.41 16.39 13.47
N GLY A 55 1.47 15.45 13.63
CA GLY A 55 0.05 15.73 13.86
C GLY A 55 -0.76 15.92 12.59
N ASP A 56 -0.14 15.83 11.41
CA ASP A 56 -0.87 15.63 10.17
C ASP A 56 -1.41 14.18 10.13
N ARG A 57 -2.57 14.01 9.49
CA ARG A 57 -3.28 12.73 9.40
C ARG A 57 -3.91 12.50 8.04
N LEU A 58 -4.11 11.23 7.71
CA LEU A 58 -4.87 10.79 6.53
C LEU A 58 -6.28 10.38 6.95
N ASP A 59 -7.28 10.91 6.24
CA ASP A 59 -8.68 10.62 6.50
C ASP A 59 -9.29 9.66 5.49
N SER A 60 -8.95 9.82 4.21
CA SER A 60 -9.64 9.14 3.14
C SER A 60 -8.73 8.86 1.98
N VAL A 61 -8.91 7.68 1.42
CA VAL A 61 -8.44 7.30 0.09
C VAL A 61 -9.68 7.07 -0.77
N PHE A 62 -9.76 7.72 -1.92
CA PHE A 62 -11.02 7.80 -2.67
C PHE A 62 -10.83 7.81 -4.18
N GLY A 63 -11.88 7.43 -4.89
CA GLY A 63 -12.05 7.64 -6.32
C GLY A 63 -13.26 8.52 -6.60
N SER A 64 -13.14 9.38 -7.62
CA SER A 64 -14.22 10.23 -8.13
C SER A 64 -14.39 10.04 -9.63
N ALA A 65 -15.47 10.61 -10.20
CA ALA A 65 -15.72 10.53 -11.63
C ALA A 65 -14.64 11.24 -12.45
N ASP A 66 -14.04 12.29 -11.88
CA ASP A 66 -12.97 13.08 -12.51
C ASP A 66 -11.58 12.46 -12.26
N ASN A 67 -11.39 11.83 -11.09
CA ASN A 67 -10.14 11.21 -10.66
C ASN A 67 -10.42 9.79 -10.17
N GLN A 68 -10.43 8.83 -11.09
CA GLN A 68 -10.58 7.43 -10.73
C GLN A 68 -9.40 6.98 -9.86
N LEU A 69 -9.65 6.19 -8.81
CA LEU A 69 -8.61 5.49 -8.07
C LEU A 69 -8.34 4.16 -8.73
N VAL A 70 -7.07 3.81 -8.89
CA VAL A 70 -6.61 2.51 -9.40
C VAL A 70 -5.37 2.08 -8.64
N ILE A 71 -5.38 0.88 -8.06
CA ILE A 71 -4.18 0.19 -7.61
C ILE A 71 -4.21 -1.21 -8.22
N GLY A 72 -3.35 -1.44 -9.21
CA GLY A 72 -3.32 -2.68 -9.96
C GLY A 72 -1.92 -3.26 -10.09
N THR A 73 -1.84 -4.45 -10.65
CA THR A 73 -0.57 -5.09 -10.99
C THR A 73 -0.65 -5.82 -12.33
N SER A 74 0.49 -5.86 -13.04
CA SER A 74 0.67 -6.70 -14.23
C SER A 74 0.91 -8.19 -13.89
N GLY A 75 1.11 -8.51 -12.61
CA GLY A 75 1.16 -9.87 -12.09
C GLY A 75 -0.20 -10.30 -11.52
N SER A 76 -0.19 -10.91 -10.33
CA SER A 76 -1.39 -11.17 -9.54
C SER A 76 -1.05 -11.01 -8.06
N PHE A 77 -1.95 -10.34 -7.33
CA PHE A 77 -1.87 -10.24 -5.89
C PHE A 77 -2.20 -11.58 -5.23
N TYR A 78 -1.49 -11.91 -4.17
CA TYR A 78 -1.79 -13.02 -3.29
C TYR A 78 -3.04 -12.68 -2.46
N GLN A 79 -4.02 -13.59 -2.48
CA GLN A 79 -5.21 -13.53 -1.63
C GLN A 79 -5.27 -14.78 -0.73
N ASN A 80 -5.45 -14.57 0.56
CA ASN A 80 -5.58 -15.64 1.55
C ASN A 80 -7.05 -16.00 1.76
N ALA A 81 -7.38 -17.29 1.68
CA ALA A 81 -8.75 -17.77 1.91
C ALA A 81 -9.33 -17.44 3.30
N ALA A 82 -8.48 -17.09 4.27
CA ALA A 82 -8.89 -16.70 5.61
C ALA A 82 -8.67 -15.20 5.91
N GLY A 83 -8.32 -14.40 4.90
CA GLY A 83 -8.25 -12.94 4.98
C GLY A 83 -9.41 -12.27 4.26
N GLY A 84 -9.14 -11.13 3.63
CA GLY A 84 -10.15 -10.36 2.91
C GLY A 84 -9.65 -8.99 2.46
N ASP A 85 -10.51 -8.27 1.75
CA ASP A 85 -10.14 -7.11 0.94
C ASP A 85 -9.69 -5.87 1.75
N SER A 86 -9.97 -5.83 3.04
CA SER A 86 -9.60 -4.72 3.92
C SER A 86 -9.06 -5.20 5.27
N SER A 87 -8.36 -4.31 5.98
CA SER A 87 -7.82 -4.58 7.33
C SER A 87 -8.88 -5.10 8.30
N LEU A 88 -10.15 -4.73 8.11
CA LEU A 88 -11.32 -5.21 8.87
C LEU A 88 -11.46 -6.74 8.88
N GLN A 89 -10.95 -7.42 7.85
CA GLN A 89 -11.08 -8.88 7.66
C GLN A 89 -9.81 -9.64 8.04
N ILE A 90 -8.71 -8.93 8.29
CA ILE A 90 -7.45 -9.55 8.69
C ILE A 90 -7.49 -9.82 10.19
N ASN A 91 -7.80 -11.06 10.57
CA ASN A 91 -7.96 -11.46 11.96
C ASN A 91 -6.63 -11.95 12.57
N SER A 92 -6.09 -11.18 13.51
CA SER A 92 -4.82 -11.48 14.19
C SER A 92 -4.82 -12.79 14.98
N ALA A 93 -5.99 -13.28 15.42
CA ALA A 93 -6.10 -14.57 16.10
C ALA A 93 -5.74 -15.76 15.18
N LEU A 94 -5.80 -15.58 13.85
CA LEU A 94 -5.46 -16.61 12.89
C LEU A 94 -3.95 -16.74 12.64
N PHE A 95 -3.14 -15.75 13.03
CA PHE A 95 -1.70 -15.74 12.71
C PHE A 95 -0.93 -16.91 13.34
N GLY A 96 -1.41 -17.44 14.48
CA GLY A 96 -0.82 -18.63 15.10
C GLY A 96 -1.10 -19.94 14.35
N VAL A 97 -2.14 -19.98 13.52
CA VAL A 97 -2.60 -21.17 12.78
C VAL A 97 -2.22 -21.05 11.31
N TYR A 98 -2.61 -19.95 10.68
CA TYR A 98 -2.36 -19.58 9.29
C TYR A 98 -1.55 -18.27 9.27
N ASN A 99 -0.25 -18.37 9.52
CA ASN A 99 0.63 -17.20 9.61
C ASN A 99 0.79 -16.43 8.30
N SER A 100 0.42 -16.99 7.13
CA SER A 100 0.39 -16.24 5.87
C SER A 100 -0.74 -15.22 5.80
N VAL A 101 -1.77 -15.30 6.66
CA VAL A 101 -2.89 -14.32 6.69
C VAL A 101 -2.39 -12.91 7.06
N GLU A 102 -1.33 -12.82 7.87
CA GLU A 102 -0.70 -11.53 8.23
C GLU A 102 -0.17 -10.79 6.99
N TYR A 103 0.16 -11.54 5.94
CA TYR A 103 0.76 -11.06 4.71
C TYR A 103 -0.21 -11.12 3.53
N ASP A 104 -1.52 -11.05 3.79
CA ASP A 104 -2.53 -10.97 2.74
C ASP A 104 -2.53 -9.62 2.01
N THR A 105 -3.22 -9.55 0.87
CA THR A 105 -3.47 -8.29 0.15
C THR A 105 -4.76 -7.64 0.64
N PHE A 106 -4.66 -6.40 1.12
CA PHE A 106 -5.81 -5.64 1.63
C PHE A 106 -5.57 -4.12 1.60
N VAL A 107 -6.66 -3.36 1.56
CA VAL A 107 -6.63 -1.89 1.76
C VAL A 107 -6.84 -1.51 3.22
N THR A 108 -6.30 -0.37 3.64
CA THR A 108 -6.39 0.11 5.02
C THR A 108 -6.18 1.62 5.14
N ILE A 109 -6.34 2.15 6.34
CA ILE A 109 -5.73 3.39 6.83
C ILE A 109 -5.10 3.07 8.19
N GLY A 110 -3.77 3.01 8.22
CA GLY A 110 -2.94 2.87 9.43
C GLY A 110 -2.82 1.45 10.01
N ASN A 111 -3.90 0.68 10.02
CA ASN A 111 -3.94 -0.62 10.71
C ASN A 111 -3.58 -1.81 9.81
N LEU A 112 -2.95 -2.83 10.40
CA LEU A 112 -2.54 -4.07 9.71
C LEU A 112 -3.54 -5.23 9.91
N ASN A 113 -4.49 -5.08 10.83
CA ASN A 113 -5.46 -6.10 11.18
C ASN A 113 -6.69 -5.46 11.82
N SER A 114 -7.71 -6.27 12.09
CA SER A 114 -9.01 -5.81 12.58
C SER A 114 -9.05 -5.39 14.06
N THR A 115 -7.92 -5.43 14.77
CA THR A 115 -7.84 -4.99 16.17
C THR A 115 -7.86 -3.46 16.23
N ASP A 116 -8.84 -2.91 16.94
CA ASP A 116 -9.06 -1.47 17.06
C ASP A 116 -9.14 -0.75 15.70
N ASP A 117 -9.67 -1.45 14.69
CA ASP A 117 -9.83 -0.93 13.33
C ASP A 117 -11.20 -0.28 13.13
N ALA A 118 -11.19 1.01 12.83
CA ALA A 118 -12.36 1.84 12.60
C ALA A 118 -12.57 2.16 11.11
N LEU A 119 -11.95 1.40 10.19
CA LEU A 119 -12.06 1.64 8.76
C LEU A 119 -13.51 1.55 8.28
N LEU A 120 -13.90 2.48 7.43
CA LEU A 120 -15.19 2.49 6.74
C LEU A 120 -14.95 2.39 5.24
N VAL A 121 -15.53 1.38 4.59
CA VAL A 121 -15.41 1.19 3.14
C VAL A 121 -16.76 1.34 2.48
N GLN A 122 -16.83 2.15 1.42
CA GLN A 122 -18.07 2.44 0.72
C GLN A 122 -17.87 2.50 -0.79
N ALA A 123 -18.74 1.79 -1.53
CA ALA A 123 -18.78 1.80 -3.01
C ALA A 123 -17.46 1.44 -3.70
N VAL A 124 -16.63 0.63 -3.05
CA VAL A 124 -15.46 0.00 -3.67
C VAL A 124 -15.82 -1.43 -4.07
N ASP A 125 -15.52 -1.80 -5.32
CA ASP A 125 -15.69 -3.16 -5.82
C ASP A 125 -14.36 -3.90 -5.75
N PHE A 126 -14.30 -4.97 -4.97
CA PHE A 126 -13.11 -5.81 -4.80
C PHE A 126 -13.21 -7.14 -5.56
N SER A 127 -14.22 -7.31 -6.42
CA SER A 127 -14.41 -8.57 -7.16
C SER A 127 -13.23 -8.96 -8.06
N ASN A 128 -12.35 -8.03 -8.40
CA ASN A 128 -11.15 -8.24 -9.21
C ASN A 128 -9.83 -8.04 -8.41
N PHE A 129 -9.88 -8.07 -7.08
CA PHE A 129 -8.74 -7.66 -6.25
C PHE A 129 -7.53 -8.62 -6.29
N ASP A 130 -7.66 -9.76 -6.98
CA ASP A 130 -6.52 -10.58 -7.40
C ASP A 130 -5.56 -9.85 -8.36
N TYR A 131 -6.03 -8.77 -8.99
CA TYR A 131 -5.28 -8.01 -10.00
C TYR A 131 -5.35 -6.50 -9.79
N GLU A 132 -6.52 -5.99 -9.39
CA GLU A 132 -6.75 -4.55 -9.29
C GLU A 132 -7.90 -4.22 -8.33
N VAL A 133 -7.71 -3.17 -7.53
CA VAL A 133 -8.81 -2.42 -6.92
C VAL A 133 -8.94 -1.08 -7.65
N SER A 134 -10.13 -0.78 -8.14
CA SER A 134 -10.41 0.51 -8.75
C SER A 134 -11.81 1.01 -8.44
N THR A 135 -11.96 2.33 -8.37
CA THR A 135 -13.26 2.95 -8.09
C THR A 135 -13.29 4.39 -8.61
N SER A 136 -14.46 4.84 -9.05
CA SER A 136 -14.73 6.22 -9.49
C SER A 136 -15.81 6.91 -8.65
N ASN A 137 -16.26 6.28 -7.56
CA ASN A 137 -17.24 6.84 -6.63
C ASN A 137 -17.13 6.28 -5.21
N GLY A 138 -16.10 5.49 -4.94
CA GLY A 138 -15.89 4.79 -3.69
C GLY A 138 -14.75 5.37 -2.88
N THR A 139 -14.72 4.97 -1.61
CA THR A 139 -13.71 5.39 -0.64
C THR A 139 -13.53 4.33 0.42
N TRP A 140 -12.32 4.28 0.97
CA TRP A 140 -12.13 3.84 2.34
C TRP A 140 -11.63 5.02 3.18
N THR A 141 -12.21 5.17 4.36
CA THR A 141 -12.08 6.37 5.19
C THR A 141 -12.06 6.01 6.66
N VAL A 142 -11.54 6.94 7.46
CA VAL A 142 -11.65 6.96 8.92
C VAL A 142 -12.26 8.29 9.34
N THR A 143 -12.74 8.38 10.56
CA THR A 143 -13.26 9.64 11.11
C THR A 143 -12.17 10.44 11.80
N PRO A 144 -12.39 11.75 12.04
CA PRO A 144 -11.43 12.59 12.76
C PRO A 144 -11.03 12.12 14.15
N ASP A 145 -11.88 11.32 14.81
CA ASP A 145 -11.62 10.82 16.16
C ASP A 145 -10.81 9.51 16.17
N ASP A 146 -10.60 8.89 15.00
CA ASP A 146 -9.91 7.62 14.88
C ASP A 146 -8.39 7.82 14.80
N ALA A 147 -7.69 7.33 15.83
CA ALA A 147 -6.23 7.46 15.95
C ALA A 147 -5.45 6.75 14.82
N GLN A 148 -6.06 5.79 14.12
CA GLN A 148 -5.41 5.05 13.04
C GLN A 148 -5.11 5.93 11.80
N GLY A 149 -5.78 7.09 11.66
CA GLY A 149 -5.48 8.06 10.61
C GLY A 149 -4.22 8.90 10.91
N GLU A 150 -3.76 8.93 12.16
CA GLU A 150 -2.60 9.70 12.59
C GLU A 150 -1.30 9.07 12.06
N ALA A 151 -0.35 9.90 11.61
CA ALA A 151 0.92 9.40 11.14
C ALA A 151 1.75 8.72 12.25
N ALA A 152 2.04 7.44 12.06
CA ALA A 152 3.03 6.73 12.84
C ALA A 152 4.42 6.89 12.18
N GLY A 153 5.31 7.67 12.79
CA GLY A 153 6.63 7.92 12.22
C GLY A 153 6.60 8.75 10.92
N GLY A 154 5.61 9.66 10.80
CA GLY A 154 5.44 10.56 9.65
C GLY A 154 4.74 9.92 8.45
N ARG A 155 4.23 8.70 8.59
CA ARG A 155 3.65 7.92 7.49
C ARG A 155 2.37 7.20 7.92
N VAL A 156 1.45 7.01 6.97
CA VAL A 156 0.21 6.24 7.18
C VAL A 156 0.11 5.15 6.12
N LEU A 157 -0.09 3.89 6.54
CA LEU A 157 -0.27 2.75 5.65
C LEU A 157 -1.63 2.88 4.93
N ILE A 158 -1.66 2.71 3.62
CA ILE A 158 -2.92 2.71 2.84
C ILE A 158 -3.27 1.36 2.20
N GLY A 159 -2.33 0.42 2.20
CA GLY A 159 -2.56 -0.93 1.73
C GLY A 159 -1.33 -1.82 1.84
N GLN A 160 -1.56 -3.11 1.93
CA GLN A 160 -0.56 -4.16 1.81
C GLN A 160 -0.89 -4.99 0.57
N PHE A 161 0.08 -5.22 -0.29
CA PHE A 161 -0.08 -5.89 -1.58
C PHE A 161 0.98 -6.97 -1.70
N SER A 162 0.55 -8.22 -1.62
CA SER A 162 1.47 -9.36 -1.56
C SER A 162 1.49 -10.10 -2.87
N PHE A 163 2.59 -10.78 -3.15
CA PHE A 163 2.81 -11.60 -4.33
C PHE A 163 3.37 -12.94 -3.90
N ALA A 164 3.10 -14.01 -4.66
CA ALA A 164 3.93 -15.20 -4.55
C ALA A 164 5.39 -14.82 -4.86
N ALA A 165 6.33 -15.35 -4.10
CA ALA A 165 7.74 -14.94 -4.23
C ALA A 165 8.24 -15.02 -5.68
N GLY A 166 8.81 -13.91 -6.17
CA GLY A 166 9.35 -13.79 -7.52
C GLY A 166 8.32 -13.65 -8.65
N THR A 167 7.01 -13.56 -8.36
CA THR A 167 5.97 -13.36 -9.39
C THR A 167 5.53 -11.91 -9.58
N GLY A 168 6.01 -11.00 -8.73
CA GLY A 168 5.65 -9.58 -8.77
C GLY A 168 6.38 -8.77 -7.71
N GLY A 169 5.87 -7.57 -7.44
CA GLY A 169 6.41 -6.64 -6.46
C GLY A 169 6.07 -5.20 -6.84
N VAL A 170 6.74 -4.24 -6.22
CA VAL A 170 6.47 -2.81 -6.46
C VAL A 170 6.67 -2.42 -7.94
N ASP A 171 7.61 -3.08 -8.64
CA ASP A 171 7.89 -2.82 -10.06
C ASP A 171 6.79 -3.31 -11.00
N SER A 172 5.94 -4.24 -10.56
CA SER A 172 4.79 -4.73 -11.34
C SER A 172 3.50 -3.98 -11.03
N MET A 173 3.48 -3.11 -10.02
CA MET A 173 2.31 -2.32 -9.61
C MET A 173 2.14 -1.08 -10.49
N TYR A 174 0.89 -0.70 -10.73
CA TYR A 174 0.52 0.50 -11.49
C TYR A 174 -0.73 1.17 -10.92
N GLY A 175 -0.98 2.41 -11.32
CA GLY A 175 -2.24 3.11 -11.08
C GLY A 175 -2.04 4.48 -10.46
N ASN A 176 -3.04 4.97 -9.72
CA ASN A 176 -3.02 6.24 -9.03
C ASN A 176 -3.98 6.24 -7.83
N VAL A 177 -3.67 7.05 -6.83
CA VAL A 177 -4.54 7.26 -5.66
C VAL A 177 -4.90 8.73 -5.49
N ASN A 178 -6.05 8.97 -4.86
CA ASN A 178 -6.46 10.29 -4.41
C ASN A 178 -6.65 10.25 -2.91
N LEU A 179 -6.20 11.30 -2.24
CA LEU A 179 -6.02 11.32 -0.81
C LEU A 179 -6.58 12.62 -0.23
N GLN A 180 -7.20 12.51 0.93
CA GLN A 180 -7.63 13.64 1.72
C GLN A 180 -7.25 13.41 3.18
N GLY A 181 -6.88 14.48 3.86
CA GLY A 181 -6.60 14.44 5.29
C GLY A 181 -6.62 15.81 5.92
N LYS A 182 -6.06 15.89 7.12
CA LYS A 182 -5.97 17.13 7.89
C LYS A 182 -4.55 17.40 8.34
N ASN A 183 -4.21 18.68 8.38
CA ASN A 183 -3.02 19.17 9.04
C ASN A 183 -3.24 19.22 10.55
N ALA A 184 -2.16 19.32 11.31
CA ALA A 184 -2.19 19.50 12.77
C ALA A 184 -3.03 20.72 13.23
N ASP A 185 -3.20 21.73 12.37
CA ASP A 185 -4.04 22.91 12.64
C ASP A 185 -5.53 22.72 12.30
N GLY A 186 -5.91 21.53 11.83
CA GLY A 186 -7.27 21.14 11.45
C GLY A 186 -7.67 21.51 10.02
N SER A 187 -6.81 22.23 9.28
CA SER A 187 -7.05 22.54 7.87
C SER A 187 -7.03 21.28 7.02
N THR A 188 -7.94 21.19 6.04
CA THR A 188 -8.02 20.03 5.15
C THR A 188 -7.02 20.17 4.01
N TRP A 189 -6.28 19.10 3.74
CA TRP A 189 -5.48 18.96 2.53
C TRP A 189 -6.08 17.88 1.64
N GLN A 190 -5.87 18.02 0.32
CA GLN A 190 -6.32 17.05 -0.66
C GLN A 190 -5.37 17.02 -1.85
N VAL A 191 -5.02 15.81 -2.27
CA VAL A 191 -4.24 15.56 -3.47
C VAL A 191 -4.91 14.50 -4.33
N VAL A 192 -4.87 14.67 -5.64
CA VAL A 192 -5.46 13.76 -6.63
C VAL A 192 -4.39 13.32 -7.62
N ASP A 193 -4.63 12.21 -8.32
CA ASP A 193 -3.75 11.64 -9.35
C ASP A 193 -2.31 11.40 -8.87
N GLN A 194 -2.17 10.85 -7.67
CA GLN A 194 -0.88 10.43 -7.15
C GLN A 194 -0.50 9.07 -7.76
N TRP A 195 0.29 9.12 -8.83
CA TRP A 195 0.62 7.96 -9.67
C TRP A 195 1.60 6.97 -9.02
N LEU A 196 1.38 5.69 -9.31
CA LEU A 196 2.16 4.52 -8.90
C LEU A 196 2.67 3.81 -10.17
N PRO A 197 3.99 3.66 -10.38
CA PRO A 197 5.05 4.50 -9.82
C PRO A 197 4.97 5.94 -10.37
N ALA A 198 5.54 6.93 -9.68
CA ALA A 198 5.50 8.30 -10.19
C ALA A 198 6.11 8.44 -11.60
N PRO A 199 5.56 9.32 -12.45
CA PRO A 199 6.08 9.56 -13.80
C PRO A 199 7.58 9.91 -13.83
N GLY A 200 8.07 10.59 -12.78
CA GLY A 200 9.49 10.96 -12.64
C GLY A 200 10.41 9.80 -12.28
N ALA A 201 9.93 8.79 -11.55
CA ALA A 201 10.72 7.62 -11.16
C ALA A 201 11.08 6.75 -12.39
N LEU A 202 10.17 6.64 -13.35
CA LEU A 202 10.40 5.95 -14.63
C LEU A 202 11.48 6.62 -15.48
N ALA A 203 11.54 7.96 -15.48
CA ALA A 203 12.56 8.71 -16.21
C ALA A 203 13.96 8.52 -15.60
N LEU A 204 14.07 8.43 -14.28
CA LEU A 204 15.33 8.21 -13.58
C LEU A 204 15.87 6.78 -13.77
N LEU A 205 14.99 5.77 -13.77
CA LEU A 205 15.33 4.38 -14.12
C LEU A 205 15.87 4.26 -15.55
N GLY A 206 15.27 4.98 -16.51
CA GLY A 206 15.75 5.06 -17.89
C GLY A 206 17.16 5.67 -18.01
N LEU A 207 17.48 6.68 -17.19
CA LEU A 207 18.80 7.31 -17.15
C LEU A 207 19.86 6.45 -16.43
N ALA A 208 19.49 5.77 -15.35
CA ALA A 208 20.38 4.87 -14.61
C ALA A 208 20.80 3.65 -15.47
N GLY A 209 19.88 3.09 -16.27
CA GLY A 209 20.17 2.01 -17.22
C GLY A 209 21.14 2.40 -18.34
N ILE A 210 21.18 3.68 -18.72
CA ILE A 210 22.09 4.20 -19.75
C ILE A 210 23.49 4.49 -19.17
N ALA A 211 23.58 4.89 -17.91
CA ALA A 211 24.85 5.20 -17.25
C ALA A 211 25.75 3.97 -17.01
N GLY A 212 25.19 2.75 -16.94
CA GLY A 212 25.94 1.51 -16.70
C GLY A 212 26.72 0.95 -17.90
N ARG A 213 26.45 1.44 -19.13
CA ARG A 213 27.00 0.82 -20.36
C ARG A 213 28.15 1.63 -20.98
N ARG A 214 29.20 1.96 -20.21
CA ARG A 214 30.42 2.53 -20.82
C ARG A 214 31.73 2.25 -20.06
N ARG A 215 32.32 1.07 -20.31
CA ARG A 215 33.74 0.86 -20.74
C ARG A 215 34.25 -0.52 -20.34
N ARG A 216 34.37 -1.42 -21.33
CA ARG A 216 35.57 -2.26 -21.46
C ARG A 216 36.01 -2.21 -22.92
N ARG A 217 37.06 -1.44 -23.15
CA ARG A 217 37.96 -1.57 -24.30
C ARG A 217 39.37 -1.58 -23.70
N ASN A 218 39.95 -2.77 -23.66
CA ASN A 218 41.22 -3.14 -24.29
C ASN A 218 41.42 -4.64 -24.05
#